data_AF-A0A352RHD7-F1
#
_entry.id   AF-A0A352RHD7-F1
#
_cell.length_a   1.000
_cell.length_b   1.000
_cell.length_c   1.000
_cell.angle_alpha   90.00
_cell.angle_beta   90.00
_cell.angle_gamma   90.00
#
_symmetry.space_group_name_H-M   'P 1'
#
loop_
_entity.id
_entity.type
_entity.pdbx_description
1 polymer ?
#
loop_
_entity_poly.entity_id
_entity_poly.type
_entity_poly.pdbx_seq_one_letter_code
_entity_poly.pdbx_strand_id
1 'polypeptide(L)'
;ALTVGKGIIEDTTALLLQQTMNSYEGGIKIENVKLQDVHPPDAVKEAFKDVVSAREDREKMINDAEGYRNNLVPKARGEAAQLINSAKGYAKEKVLVALGESERFNLIYEEYKVAKDITRERILLETMASILPKVNKVIADKELGRNVLPFLPIGQSFNQLSK
;
A
#
# COMPACT_ATOMS: atom_id res chain seq x y z
N ALA A 1 30.25 -18.83 -26.47
CA ALA A 1 30.08 -20.29 -26.69
C ALA A 1 30.98 -21.14 -25.76
N LEU A 2 31.28 -20.67 -24.54
CA LEU A 2 32.33 -21.28 -23.70
C LEU A 2 31.77 -22.17 -22.56
N THR A 3 30.44 -22.32 -22.42
CA THR A 3 29.84 -22.99 -21.25
C THR A 3 29.21 -24.36 -21.56
N VAL A 4 28.60 -24.55 -22.73
CA VAL A 4 27.92 -25.83 -23.05
C VAL A 4 28.89 -26.87 -23.65
N GLY A 5 29.92 -26.43 -24.40
CA GLY A 5 30.88 -27.33 -25.04
C GLY A 5 32.05 -27.77 -24.17
N LYS A 6 32.24 -27.18 -22.97
CA LYS A 6 33.40 -27.46 -22.11
C LYS A 6 33.44 -28.92 -21.64
N GLY A 7 32.30 -29.44 -21.18
CA GLY A 7 32.20 -30.83 -20.71
C GLY A 7 32.46 -31.87 -21.80
N ILE A 8 31.91 -31.65 -23.01
CA ILE A 8 32.10 -32.58 -24.13
C ILE A 8 33.57 -32.65 -24.57
N ILE A 9 34.28 -31.52 -24.53
CA ILE A 9 35.71 -31.45 -24.87
C ILE A 9 36.56 -32.09 -23.77
N GLU A 10 36.21 -31.92 -22.49
CA GLU A 10 36.88 -32.58 -21.36
C GLU A 10 36.76 -34.11 -21.46
N ASP A 11 35.56 -34.62 -21.74
CA ASP A 11 35.30 -36.06 -21.85
C ASP A 11 36.03 -36.71 -23.04
N THR A 12 36.00 -36.05 -24.21
CA THR A 12 36.69 -36.55 -25.41
C THR A 12 38.20 -36.51 -25.26
N THR A 13 38.74 -35.48 -24.60
CA THR A 13 40.17 -35.37 -24.32
C THR A 13 40.63 -36.42 -23.31
N ALA A 14 39.81 -36.70 -22.27
CA ALA A 14 40.10 -37.76 -21.30
C ALA A 14 40.15 -39.14 -21.96
N LEU A 15 39.21 -39.44 -22.86
CA LEU A 15 39.19 -40.69 -23.62
C LEU A 15 40.44 -40.85 -24.51
N LEU A 16 40.81 -39.81 -25.26
CA LEU A 16 41.97 -39.85 -26.15
C LEU A 16 43.29 -40.00 -25.38
N LEU A 17 43.43 -39.30 -24.25
CA LEU A 17 44.60 -39.42 -23.39
C LEU A 17 44.70 -40.81 -22.76
N GLN A 18 43.59 -41.40 -22.32
CA GLN A 18 43.59 -42.77 -21.78
C GLN A 18 43.98 -43.79 -22.86
N GLN A 19 43.44 -43.66 -24.08
CA GLN A 19 43.82 -44.52 -25.21
C GLN A 19 45.31 -44.43 -25.53
N THR A 20 45.86 -43.20 -25.54
CA THR A 20 47.27 -42.96 -25.79
C THR A 20 48.15 -43.55 -24.67
N MET A 21 47.77 -43.38 -23.40
CA MET A 21 48.52 -43.93 -22.27
C MET A 21 48.46 -45.47 -22.19
N ASN A 22 47.33 -46.07 -22.59
CA ASN A 22 47.22 -47.52 -22.74
C ASN A 22 48.14 -48.05 -23.83
N SER A 23 48.32 -47.32 -24.94
CA SER A 23 49.24 -47.70 -26.02
C SER A 23 50.72 -47.65 -25.63
N TYR A 24 51.06 -46.80 -24.64
CA TYR A 24 52.40 -46.71 -24.06
C TYR A 24 52.63 -47.67 -22.88
N GLU A 25 51.68 -48.56 -22.59
CA GLU A 25 51.73 -49.51 -21.46
C GLU A 25 52.05 -48.85 -20.11
N GLY A 26 51.63 -47.59 -19.93
CA GLY A 26 52.08 -46.76 -18.81
C GLY A 26 51.49 -47.09 -17.44
N GLY A 27 50.51 -48.00 -17.34
CA GLY A 27 49.89 -48.42 -16.07
C GLY A 27 49.11 -47.32 -15.32
N ILE A 28 48.92 -46.15 -15.91
CA ILE A 28 48.26 -44.98 -15.30
C ILE A 28 46.82 -44.87 -15.78
N LYS A 29 45.89 -44.68 -14.84
CA LYS A 29 44.47 -44.43 -15.11
C LYS A 29 44.15 -42.95 -14.91
N ILE A 30 43.61 -42.31 -15.94
CA ILE A 30 43.17 -40.92 -15.93
C ILE A 30 41.73 -40.89 -15.41
N GLU A 31 41.51 -40.20 -14.28
CA GLU A 31 40.19 -40.13 -13.65
C GLU A 31 39.40 -38.90 -14.09
N ASN A 32 40.05 -37.74 -14.22
CA ASN A 32 39.42 -36.49 -14.64
C ASN A 32 40.40 -35.60 -15.41
N VAL A 33 39.92 -34.97 -16.49
CA VAL A 33 40.63 -33.92 -17.23
C VAL A 33 39.86 -32.62 -17.06
N LYS A 34 40.52 -31.59 -16.53
CA LYS A 34 39.95 -30.25 -16.41
C LYS A 34 40.64 -29.32 -17.40
N LEU A 35 39.87 -28.65 -18.25
CA LEU A 35 40.40 -27.57 -19.08
C LEU A 35 40.68 -26.37 -18.18
N GLN A 36 41.92 -25.88 -18.25
CA GLN A 36 42.32 -24.65 -17.58
C GLN A 36 41.51 -23.49 -18.16
N ASP A 37 40.93 -22.66 -17.28
CA ASP A 37 40.06 -21.57 -17.71
C ASP A 37 40.84 -20.57 -18.58
N VAL A 38 40.38 -20.40 -19.82
CA VAL A 38 41.00 -19.49 -20.78
C VAL A 38 40.51 -18.08 -20.47
N HIS A 39 41.35 -17.27 -19.82
CA HIS A 39 41.08 -15.86 -19.67
C HIS A 39 41.30 -15.13 -21.00
N PRO A 40 40.43 -14.17 -21.37
CA PRO A 40 40.67 -13.32 -22.53
C PRO A 40 42.01 -12.58 -22.41
N PRO A 41 42.78 -12.43 -23.50
CA PRO A 41 44.03 -11.66 -23.47
C PRO A 41 43.76 -10.23 -23.00
N ASP A 42 44.67 -9.68 -22.18
CA ASP A 42 44.47 -8.39 -21.50
C ASP A 42 44.11 -7.24 -22.46
N ALA A 43 44.56 -7.33 -23.72
CA ALA A 43 44.30 -6.34 -24.77
C ALA A 43 42.81 -6.16 -25.16
N VAL A 44 41.93 -7.14 -24.91
CA VAL A 44 40.50 -7.07 -25.33
C VAL A 44 39.52 -7.15 -24.17
N LYS A 45 40.01 -7.37 -22.95
CA LYS A 45 39.18 -7.59 -21.76
C LYS A 45 38.26 -6.41 -21.44
N GLU A 46 38.72 -5.18 -21.66
CA GLU A 46 37.95 -3.95 -21.44
C GLU A 46 36.77 -3.84 -22.41
N ALA A 47 37.01 -4.01 -23.72
CA ALA A 47 35.96 -3.96 -24.74
C ALA A 47 34.87 -5.05 -24.55
N PHE A 48 35.27 -6.26 -24.11
CA PHE A 48 34.28 -7.31 -23.77
C PHE A 48 33.47 -6.96 -22.52
N LYS A 49 34.11 -6.39 -21.50
CA LYS A 49 33.43 -5.96 -20.27
C LYS A 49 32.39 -4.88 -20.58
N ASP A 50 32.72 -3.93 -21.46
CA ASP A 50 31.81 -2.85 -21.85
C ASP A 50 30.57 -3.37 -22.58
N VAL A 51 30.73 -4.33 -23.50
CA VAL A 51 29.58 -4.94 -24.21
C VAL A 51 28.66 -5.70 -23.27
N VAL A 52 29.21 -6.40 -22.27
CA VAL A 52 28.41 -7.11 -21.26
C VAL A 52 27.70 -6.12 -20.35
N SER A 53 28.41 -5.11 -19.83
CA SER A 53 27.83 -4.06 -18.99
C SER A 53 26.68 -3.34 -19.72
N ALA A 54 26.88 -2.96 -20.98
CA ALA A 54 25.86 -2.28 -21.77
C ALA A 54 24.60 -3.16 -22.00
N ARG A 55 24.77 -4.49 -22.12
CA ARG A 55 23.64 -5.42 -22.21
C ARG A 55 22.90 -5.53 -20.89
N GLU A 56 23.61 -5.66 -19.78
CA GLU A 56 23.03 -5.71 -18.44
C GLU A 56 22.28 -4.41 -18.11
N ASP A 57 22.86 -3.25 -18.43
CA ASP A 57 22.22 -1.95 -18.25
C ASP A 57 20.95 -1.83 -19.08
N ARG A 58 20.97 -2.31 -20.33
CA ARG A 58 19.78 -2.34 -21.19
C ARG A 58 18.68 -3.21 -20.58
N GLU A 59 19.01 -4.43 -20.15
CA GLU A 59 18.03 -5.34 -19.54
C GLU A 59 17.47 -4.76 -18.24
N LYS A 60 18.32 -4.15 -17.41
CA LYS A 60 17.90 -3.44 -16.20
C LYS A 60 16.92 -2.31 -16.52
N MET A 61 17.23 -1.45 -17.48
CA MET A 61 16.35 -0.36 -17.88
C MET A 61 14.99 -0.86 -18.39
N ILE A 62 14.97 -1.96 -19.15
CA ILE A 62 13.71 -2.57 -19.62
C ILE A 62 12.91 -3.10 -18.42
N ASN A 63 13.54 -3.85 -17.52
CA ASN A 63 12.90 -4.41 -16.34
C ASN A 63 12.35 -3.31 -15.41
N ASP A 64 13.11 -2.24 -15.20
CA ASP A 64 12.68 -1.10 -14.39
C ASP A 64 11.47 -0.39 -15.03
N ALA A 65 11.48 -0.20 -16.36
CA ALA A 65 10.37 0.41 -17.09
C ALA A 65 9.11 -0.48 -17.06
N GLU A 66 9.27 -1.80 -17.22
CA GLU A 66 8.17 -2.75 -17.10
C GLU A 66 7.61 -2.78 -15.68
N GLY A 67 8.48 -2.80 -14.67
CA GLY A 67 8.11 -2.70 -13.27
C GLY A 67 7.34 -1.41 -12.98
N TYR A 68 7.81 -0.27 -13.49
CA TYR A 68 7.13 1.01 -13.33
C TYR A 68 5.74 1.00 -13.98
N ARG A 69 5.61 0.48 -15.21
CA ARG A 69 4.31 0.36 -15.90
C ARG A 69 3.36 -0.58 -15.15
N ASN A 70 3.87 -1.72 -14.70
CA ASN A 70 3.11 -2.73 -13.96
C ASN A 70 2.66 -2.23 -12.58
N ASN A 71 3.32 -1.22 -12.02
CA ASN A 71 2.88 -0.56 -10.79
C ASN A 71 1.93 0.61 -11.04
N LEU A 72 2.24 1.49 -12.00
CA LEU A 72 1.50 2.72 -12.24
C LEU A 72 0.08 2.45 -12.75
N VAL A 73 -0.08 1.55 -13.73
CA VAL A 73 -1.39 1.29 -14.35
C VAL A 73 -2.39 0.67 -13.36
N PRO A 74 -2.03 -0.39 -12.59
CA PRO A 74 -2.95 -0.92 -11.59
C PRO A 74 -3.23 0.05 -10.45
N LYS A 75 -2.24 0.83 -10.01
CA LYS A 75 -2.44 1.84 -8.96
C LYS A 75 -3.46 2.89 -9.41
N ALA A 76 -3.29 3.48 -10.59
CA ALA A 76 -4.23 4.46 -11.13
C ALA A 76 -5.64 3.88 -11.32
N ARG A 77 -5.75 2.62 -11.78
CA ARG A 77 -7.05 1.92 -11.88
C ARG A 77 -7.69 1.69 -10.50
N GLY A 78 -6.89 1.32 -9.51
CA GLY A 78 -7.34 1.13 -8.13
C GLY A 78 -7.87 2.43 -7.51
N GLU A 79 -7.12 3.53 -7.68
CA GLU A 79 -7.54 4.87 -7.22
C GLU A 79 -8.83 5.33 -7.91
N ALA A 80 -8.94 5.14 -9.23
CA ALA A 80 -10.17 5.46 -9.96
C ALA A 80 -11.37 4.63 -9.48
N ALA A 81 -11.19 3.32 -9.27
CA ALA A 81 -12.24 2.44 -8.76
C ALA A 81 -12.65 2.82 -7.34
N GLN A 82 -11.68 3.16 -6.47
CA GLN A 82 -11.92 3.63 -5.12
C GLN A 82 -12.74 4.92 -5.13
N LEU A 83 -12.38 5.90 -5.96
CA LEU A 83 -13.11 7.16 -6.08
C LEU A 83 -14.57 6.93 -6.50
N ILE A 84 -14.79 6.09 -7.51
CA ILE A 84 -16.14 5.77 -8.01
C ILE A 84 -16.95 5.05 -6.91
N ASN A 85 -16.34 4.10 -6.20
CA ASN A 85 -17.02 3.36 -5.14
C ASN A 85 -17.36 4.25 -3.95
N SER A 86 -16.46 5.15 -3.54
CA SER A 86 -16.72 6.17 -2.52
C SER A 86 -17.86 7.10 -2.92
N ALA A 87 -17.87 7.56 -4.17
CA ALA A 87 -18.95 8.42 -4.69
C ALA A 87 -20.31 7.69 -4.72
N LYS A 88 -20.33 6.43 -5.15
CA LYS A 88 -21.53 5.58 -5.10
C LYS A 88 -22.00 5.32 -3.67
N GLY A 89 -21.05 5.10 -2.76
CA GLY A 89 -21.31 4.92 -1.32
C GLY A 89 -21.96 6.16 -0.74
N TYR A 90 -21.37 7.34 -0.94
CA TYR A 90 -21.90 8.62 -0.49
C TYR A 90 -23.30 8.91 -1.06
N ALA A 91 -23.52 8.67 -2.35
CA ALA A 91 -24.82 8.86 -2.97
C ALA A 91 -25.89 7.96 -2.33
N LYS A 92 -25.57 6.68 -2.11
CA LYS A 92 -26.47 5.73 -1.43
C LYS A 92 -26.72 6.13 0.02
N GLU A 93 -25.68 6.51 0.75
CA GLU A 93 -25.78 6.99 2.12
C GLU A 93 -26.73 8.18 2.21
N LYS A 94 -26.58 9.18 1.33
CA LYS A 94 -27.47 10.35 1.30
C LYS A 94 -28.93 9.98 1.04
N VAL A 95 -29.19 9.06 0.11
CA VAL A 95 -30.55 8.59 -0.16
C VAL A 95 -31.11 7.83 1.03
N LEU A 96 -30.33 6.93 1.65
CA LEU A 96 -30.78 6.14 2.79
C LEU A 96 -31.02 7.00 4.03
N VAL A 97 -30.17 7.98 4.31
CA VAL A 97 -30.37 8.94 5.39
C VAL A 97 -31.66 9.73 5.16
N ALA A 98 -31.88 10.25 3.94
CA ALA A 98 -33.11 10.98 3.63
C ALA A 98 -34.37 10.11 3.78
N LEU A 99 -34.32 8.84 3.35
CA LEU A 99 -35.41 7.89 3.54
C LEU A 99 -35.68 7.60 5.02
N GLY A 100 -34.63 7.30 5.79
CA GLY A 100 -34.74 7.04 7.23
C GLY A 100 -35.25 8.26 8.01
N GLU A 101 -34.82 9.47 7.65
CA GLU A 101 -35.34 10.71 8.23
C GLU A 101 -36.82 10.92 7.89
N SER A 102 -37.23 10.66 6.65
CA SER A 102 -38.63 10.74 6.24
C SER A 102 -39.50 9.72 6.95
N GLU A 103 -39.04 8.48 7.08
CA GLU A 103 -39.76 7.42 7.80
C GLU A 103 -39.89 7.78 9.29
N ARG A 104 -38.79 8.23 9.91
CA ARG A 104 -38.81 8.72 11.29
C ARG A 104 -39.79 9.87 11.46
N PHE A 105 -39.82 10.82 10.53
CA PHE A 105 -40.76 11.93 10.56
C PHE A 105 -42.22 11.44 10.47
N ASN A 106 -42.53 10.53 9.55
CA ASN A 106 -43.87 9.97 9.41
C ASN A 106 -44.32 9.23 10.67
N LEU A 107 -43.45 8.43 11.29
CA LEU A 107 -43.76 7.75 12.55
C LEU A 107 -44.09 8.73 13.67
N ILE A 108 -43.29 9.80 13.82
CA ILE A 108 -43.56 10.85 14.81
C ILE A 108 -44.86 11.58 14.48
N TYR A 109 -45.14 11.83 13.21
CA TYR A 109 -46.35 12.53 12.77
C TYR A 109 -47.63 11.72 13.06
N GLU A 110 -47.63 10.40 12.85
CA GLU A 110 -48.77 9.55 13.20
C GLU A 110 -49.03 9.55 14.71
N GLU A 111 -47.98 9.45 15.54
CA GLU A 111 -48.13 9.56 17.01
C GLU A 111 -48.60 10.97 17.44
N TYR A 112 -48.11 12.00 16.76
CA TYR A 112 -48.52 13.38 17.02
C TYR A 112 -50.00 13.64 16.73
N LYS A 113 -50.58 12.98 15.72
CA LYS A 113 -52.02 13.05 15.44
C LYS A 113 -52.84 12.44 16.58
N VAL A 114 -52.36 11.36 17.19
CA VAL A 114 -53.07 10.65 18.28
C VAL A 114 -52.96 11.43 19.59
N ALA A 115 -51.74 11.86 19.97
CA ALA A 115 -51.47 12.52 21.24
C ALA A 115 -50.51 13.70 21.08
N LYS A 116 -51.06 14.87 20.78
CA LYS A 116 -50.31 16.09 20.43
C LYS A 116 -49.44 16.64 21.57
N ASP A 117 -50.03 16.78 22.76
CA ASP A 117 -49.37 17.48 23.88
C ASP A 117 -48.24 16.65 24.48
N ILE A 118 -48.48 15.35 24.70
CA ILE A 118 -47.49 14.41 25.26
C ILE A 118 -46.29 14.24 24.31
N THR A 119 -46.55 14.11 23.00
CA THR A 119 -45.49 13.95 22.00
C THR A 119 -44.59 15.19 21.92
N ARG A 120 -45.17 16.40 22.00
CA ARG A 120 -44.39 17.65 22.02
C ARG A 120 -43.51 17.74 23.26
N GLU A 121 -44.07 17.48 24.44
CA GLU A 121 -43.34 17.57 25.70
C GLU A 121 -42.20 16.55 25.74
N ARG A 122 -42.45 15.32 25.30
CA ARG A 122 -41.43 14.28 25.17
C ARG A 122 -40.27 14.72 24.27
N ILE A 123 -40.54 15.23 23.06
CA ILE A 123 -39.48 15.69 22.13
C ILE A 123 -38.67 16.82 22.77
N LEU A 124 -39.31 17.75 23.49
CA LEU A 124 -38.62 18.83 24.19
C LEU A 124 -37.67 18.28 25.27
N LEU A 125 -38.15 17.35 26.09
CA LEU A 125 -37.34 16.75 27.15
C LEU A 125 -36.18 15.92 26.59
N GLU A 126 -36.40 15.13 25.53
CA GLU A 126 -35.35 14.36 24.85
C GLU A 126 -34.28 15.27 24.22
N THR A 127 -34.71 16.36 23.55
CA THR A 127 -33.78 17.32 22.96
C THR A 127 -32.98 18.07 24.02
N MET A 128 -33.62 18.49 25.12
CA MET A 128 -32.93 19.08 26.27
C MET A 128 -31.94 18.09 26.90
N ALA A 129 -32.32 16.82 27.09
CA ALA A 129 -31.43 15.80 27.62
C ALA A 129 -30.19 15.56 26.72
N SER A 130 -30.32 15.69 25.40
CA SER A 130 -29.20 15.55 24.46
C SER A 130 -28.28 16.77 24.43
N ILE A 131 -28.85 17.97 24.56
CA ILE A 131 -28.12 19.24 24.44
C ILE A 131 -27.45 19.63 25.75
N LEU A 132 -28.16 19.52 26.89
CA LEU A 132 -27.69 19.98 28.20
C LEU A 132 -26.28 19.48 28.59
N PRO A 133 -25.88 18.22 28.31
CA PRO A 133 -24.51 17.75 28.60
C PRO A 133 -23.41 18.44 27.79
N LYS A 134 -23.75 19.00 26.62
CA LYS A 134 -22.79 19.68 25.72
C LYS A 134 -22.63 21.16 26.05
N VAL A 135 -23.45 21.72 26.94
CA VAL A 135 -23.42 23.14 27.29
C VAL A 135 -22.58 23.33 28.55
N ASN A 136 -21.58 24.20 28.49
CA ASN A 136 -20.83 24.62 29.66
C ASN A 136 -21.73 25.49 30.56
N LYS A 137 -22.32 24.87 31.59
CA LYS A 137 -23.20 25.55 32.55
C LYS A 137 -22.35 26.31 33.58
N VAL A 138 -22.38 27.64 33.52
CA VAL A 138 -21.81 28.51 34.56
C VAL A 138 -22.95 28.92 35.50
N ILE A 139 -22.88 28.49 36.76
CA ILE A 139 -23.82 28.91 37.81
C ILE A 139 -23.11 30.00 38.61
N ALA A 140 -23.61 31.24 38.52
CA ALA A 140 -23.13 32.37 39.30
C ALA A 140 -24.14 32.71 40.40
N ASP A 141 -23.66 32.78 41.64
CA ASP A 141 -24.45 33.20 42.79
C ASP A 141 -24.70 34.71 42.73
N LYS A 142 -25.94 35.14 43.00
CA LYS A 142 -26.40 36.54 42.84
C LYS A 142 -25.63 37.51 43.74
N GLU A 143 -25.07 37.04 44.85
CA GLU A 143 -24.34 37.89 45.80
C GLU A 143 -22.86 38.09 45.45
N LEU A 144 -22.27 37.22 44.62
CA LEU A 144 -20.87 37.31 44.18
C LEU A 144 -20.71 37.86 42.74
N GLY A 145 -21.81 38.01 41.99
CA GLY A 145 -21.83 38.29 40.55
C GLY A 145 -21.54 39.73 40.11
N ARG A 146 -21.27 40.68 41.03
CA ARG A 146 -21.02 42.08 40.65
C ARG A 146 -19.60 42.32 40.08
N ASN A 147 -18.67 41.38 40.30
CA ASN A 147 -17.25 41.50 39.89
C ASN A 147 -16.72 40.31 39.07
N VAL A 148 -17.56 39.35 38.69
CA VAL A 148 -17.11 38.22 37.85
C VAL A 148 -17.39 38.58 36.39
N LEU A 149 -16.34 39.04 35.70
CA LEU A 149 -16.36 39.13 34.23
C LEU A 149 -16.75 37.74 33.68
N PRO A 150 -17.68 37.67 32.71
CA PRO A 150 -18.03 36.40 32.07
C PRO A 150 -16.74 35.80 31.50
N PHE A 151 -16.24 34.73 32.11
CA PHE A 151 -15.08 34.02 31.59
C PHE A 151 -15.53 33.30 30.32
N LEU A 152 -15.31 33.92 29.17
CA LEU A 152 -15.35 33.26 27.89
C LEU A 152 -14.04 32.45 27.80
N PRO A 153 -14.07 31.10 27.81
CA PRO A 153 -12.85 30.30 27.76
C PRO A 153 -12.28 30.31 26.32
N ILE A 154 -11.55 31.37 25.96
CA ILE A 154 -10.90 31.50 24.64
C ILE A 154 -9.65 30.60 24.53
N GLY A 155 -9.23 29.93 25.61
CA GLY A 155 -7.98 29.15 25.65
C GLY A 155 -8.09 27.63 25.50
N GLN A 156 -9.26 27.01 25.70
CA GLN A 156 -9.36 25.54 25.72
C GLN A 156 -9.68 24.90 24.36
N SER A 157 -10.25 25.65 23.41
CA SER A 157 -10.57 25.12 22.08
C SER A 157 -9.34 24.91 21.18
N PHE A 158 -8.19 25.54 21.48
CA PHE A 158 -6.98 25.41 20.65
C PHE A 158 -6.21 24.09 20.87
N ASN A 159 -6.41 23.40 21.99
CA ASN A 159 -5.68 22.15 22.30
C ASN A 159 -6.35 20.86 21.80
N GLN A 160 -7.54 20.94 21.19
CA GLN A 160 -8.22 19.77 20.61
C GLN A 160 -7.97 19.60 19.10
N LEU A 161 -7.27 20.53 18.45
CA LEU A 161 -6.88 20.46 17.03
C LEU A 161 -5.43 19.97 16.82
N SER A 162 -4.77 19.49 17.88
CA SER A 162 -3.35 19.08 17.86
C SER A 162 -3.14 17.61 18.33
N LYS A 163 -4.04 16.71 17.97
CA LYS A 163 -3.75 15.26 17.95
C LYS A 163 -4.40 14.61 16.74
#